data_AF-A0A3B0R358-F1
#
_entry.id   AF-A0A3B0R358-F1
#
_cell.length_a   1.000
_cell.length_b   1.000
_cell.length_c   1.000
_cell.angle_alpha   90.00
_cell.angle_beta   90.00
_cell.angle_gamma   90.00
#
_symmetry.space_group_name_H-M   'P 1'
#
loop_
_entity.id
_entity.type
_entity.pdbx_description
1 polymer ?
#
loop_
_entity_poly.entity_id
_entity_poly.type
_entity_poly.pdbx_seq_one_letter_code
_entity_poly.pdbx_strand_id
1 'polypeptide(L)' 'MRHLLIIIGFIFTLSFTSCVSRVVVTTPRARVIKVAPKHHKIVIVKGKRYYYWNGHHYRKTNKGYVIVKV' A
#
# COMPACT_ATOMS: atom_id res chain seq x y z
N MET A 1 8.75 50.53 -14.03
CA MET A 1 7.38 50.08 -13.70
C MET A 1 6.88 48.95 -14.60
N ARG A 2 6.89 49.09 -15.94
CA ARG A 2 6.37 48.08 -16.88
C ARG A 2 7.00 46.68 -16.76
N HIS A 3 8.31 46.59 -16.57
CA HIS A 3 9.00 45.29 -16.40
C HIS A 3 8.72 44.60 -15.06
N LEU A 4 8.42 45.37 -14.01
CA LEU A 4 8.15 44.86 -12.68
C LEU A 4 6.78 44.15 -12.63
N LEU A 5 5.80 44.68 -13.36
CA LEU A 5 4.49 44.05 -13.54
C LEU A 5 4.57 42.73 -14.34
N ILE A 6 5.47 42.65 -15.32
CA ILE A 6 5.67 41.43 -16.12
C ILE A 6 6.26 40.31 -15.26
N ILE A 7 7.24 40.63 -14.41
CA ILE A 7 7.88 39.67 -13.50
C ILE A 7 6.88 39.14 -12.47
N ILE A 8 6.04 40.01 -11.90
CA ILE A 8 5.00 39.62 -10.95
C ILE A 8 3.96 38.69 -11.61
N GLY A 9 3.54 39.02 -12.84
CA GLY A 9 2.62 38.17 -13.59
C GLY A 9 3.19 36.78 -13.87
N PHE A 10 4.48 36.69 -14.19
CA PHE A 10 5.17 35.43 -14.45
C PHE A 10 5.32 34.55 -13.19
N ILE A 11 5.59 35.15 -12.04
CA ILE A 11 5.66 34.41 -10.75
C ILE A 11 4.28 33.86 -10.37
N PHE A 12 3.21 34.62 -10.67
CA PHE A 12 1.84 34.21 -10.36
C PHE A 12 1.42 32.98 -11.19
N THR A 13 1.81 32.88 -12.46
CA THR A 13 1.46 31.73 -13.31
C THR A 13 2.19 30.44 -12.92
N LEU A 14 3.41 30.51 -12.41
CA LEU A 14 4.13 29.34 -11.91
C LEU A 14 3.46 28.71 -10.68
N SER A 15 2.82 29.53 -9.83
CA SER A 15 2.22 29.09 -8.57
C SER A 15 0.96 28.22 -8.74
N PHE A 16 0.33 28.19 -9.92
CA PHE A 16 -0.89 27.40 -10.18
C PHE A 16 -0.63 25.95 -10.63
N THR A 17 0.63 25.54 -10.80
CA THR A 17 0.96 24.23 -11.40
C THR A 17 1.12 23.09 -10.39
N SER A 18 0.91 23.31 -9.09
CA SER A 18 1.09 22.26 -8.07
C SER A 18 -0.12 21.32 -7.95
N CYS A 19 -0.41 20.54 -8.99
CA CYS A 19 -1.37 19.44 -8.92
C CYS A 19 -0.69 18.19 -8.30
N VAL A 20 -0.52 18.18 -6.97
CA VAL A 20 -0.12 16.96 -6.25
C VAL A 20 -1.30 16.00 -6.20
N SER A 21 -1.20 14.88 -6.91
CA SER A 21 -2.16 13.79 -6.84
C SER A 21 -1.84 12.90 -5.63
N ARG A 22 -2.83 12.70 -4.75
CA ARG A 22 -2.71 11.79 -3.60
C ARG A 22 -3.16 10.39 -4.00
N VAL A 23 -2.26 9.41 -3.96
CA VAL A 23 -2.61 8.00 -4.12
C VAL A 23 -3.25 7.49 -2.83
N VAL A 24 -4.56 7.24 -2.85
CA VAL A 24 -5.26 6.58 -1.75
C VAL A 24 -5.18 5.07 -1.96
N VAL A 25 -4.35 4.39 -1.15
CA VAL A 25 -4.32 2.92 -1.14
C VAL A 25 -5.49 2.43 -0.29
N THR A 26 -6.60 2.11 -0.95
CA THR A 26 -7.70 1.38 -0.30
C THR A 26 -7.22 -0.04 0.00
N THR A 27 -7.13 -0.39 1.29
CA THR A 27 -6.79 -1.76 1.69
C THR A 27 -7.96 -2.68 1.35
N PRO A 28 -7.73 -3.75 0.56
CA PRO A 28 -8.79 -4.72 0.28
C PRO A 28 -9.22 -5.37 1.60
N ARG A 29 -10.54 -5.59 1.78
CA ARG A 29 -11.08 -6.36 2.90
C ARG A 29 -10.50 -7.77 2.85
N ALA A 30 -9.43 -7.98 3.59
CA ALA A 30 -8.76 -9.26 3.60
C ALA A 30 -9.60 -10.25 4.41
N ARG A 31 -9.93 -11.40 3.81
CA ARG A 31 -10.67 -12.46 4.50
C ARG A 31 -9.80 -13.02 5.62
N VAL A 32 -10.23 -12.81 6.87
CA VAL A 32 -9.53 -13.32 8.05
C VAL A 32 -10.00 -14.74 8.33
N ILE A 33 -9.05 -15.68 8.32
CA ILE A 33 -9.28 -17.07 8.71
C ILE A 33 -8.88 -17.23 10.17
N LYS A 34 -9.83 -17.58 11.05
CA LYS A 34 -9.58 -17.65 12.50
C LYS A 34 -8.64 -18.79 12.88
N VAL A 35 -8.76 -19.93 12.22
CA VAL A 35 -8.05 -21.17 12.58
C VAL A 35 -7.26 -21.68 11.39
N ALA A 36 -5.96 -21.93 11.57
CA ALA A 36 -5.13 -22.55 10.55
C ALA A 36 -5.39 -24.07 10.49
N PRO A 37 -5.35 -24.70 9.31
CA PRO A 37 -5.45 -26.15 9.19
C PRO A 37 -4.32 -26.87 9.94
N LYS A 38 -4.57 -28.10 10.41
CA LYS A 38 -3.58 -28.91 11.13
C LYS A 38 -2.31 -29.19 10.31
N HIS A 39 -2.44 -29.40 8.99
CA HIS A 39 -1.32 -29.77 8.09
C HIS A 39 -0.80 -28.61 7.24
N HIS A 40 -0.72 -27.40 7.80
CA HIS A 40 -0.13 -26.27 7.09
C HIS A 40 1.40 -26.39 7.03
N LYS A 41 2.01 -25.82 5.97
CA LYS A 41 3.46 -25.70 5.86
C LYS A 41 3.90 -24.30 6.31
N ILE A 42 5.07 -24.19 6.91
CA ILE A 42 5.68 -22.90 7.23
C ILE A 42 6.75 -22.62 6.19
N VAL A 43 6.67 -21.47 5.53
CA VAL A 43 7.62 -21.06 4.49
C VAL A 43 8.21 -19.69 4.84
N ILE A 44 9.48 -19.50 4.54
CA ILE A 44 10.17 -18.23 4.80
C ILE A 44 10.47 -17.59 3.45
N VAL A 45 9.91 -16.40 3.22
CA VAL A 45 10.15 -15.64 1.99
C VAL A 45 10.70 -14.27 2.38
N LYS A 46 11.88 -13.93 1.85
CA LYS A 46 12.59 -12.67 2.16
C LYS A 46 12.76 -12.43 3.67
N GLY A 47 13.10 -13.48 4.42
CA GLY A 47 13.26 -13.43 5.88
C GLY A 47 11.96 -13.34 6.69
N LYS A 48 10.78 -13.34 6.04
CA LYS A 48 9.47 -13.28 6.72
C LYS A 48 8.81 -14.65 6.71
N ARG A 49 8.25 -15.03 7.86
CA ARG A 49 7.51 -16.29 8.03
C ARG A 49 6.09 -16.17 7.49
N TYR A 50 5.73 -17.07 6.58
CA TYR A 50 4.41 -17.26 6.04
C TYR A 50 3.92 -18.68 6.29
N TYR A 51 2.62 -18.85 6.30
CA TYR A 51 1.95 -20.12 6.48
C TYR A 51 1.30 -20.48 5.15
N TYR A 52 1.61 -21.65 4.60
CA TYR A 52 1.16 -22.09 3.28
C TYR A 52 0.20 -23.26 3.42
N TRP A 53 -1.00 -23.10 2.87
CA TRP A 53 -1.97 -24.18 2.71
C TRP A 53 -2.89 -23.88 1.53
N ASN A 54 -3.46 -24.92 0.94
CA ASN A 54 -4.44 -24.80 -0.16
C ASN A 54 -3.99 -23.87 -1.31
N GLY A 55 -2.70 -23.88 -1.67
CA GLY A 55 -2.17 -23.04 -2.75
C GLY A 55 -1.84 -21.58 -2.36
N HIS A 56 -2.16 -21.15 -1.15
CA HIS A 56 -2.08 -19.74 -0.75
C HIS A 56 -1.10 -19.51 0.41
N HIS A 57 -0.50 -18.31 0.40
CA HIS A 57 0.33 -17.82 1.49
C HIS A 57 -0.50 -17.00 2.46
N TYR A 58 -0.25 -17.20 3.75
CA TYR A 58 -0.96 -16.54 4.82
C TYR A 58 0.00 -15.92 5.82
N ARG A 59 -0.38 -14.74 6.31
CA ARG A 59 0.32 -14.03 7.37
C ARG A 59 -0.51 -14.09 8.65
N LYS A 60 0.14 -14.44 9.76
CA LYS A 60 -0.49 -14.42 11.09
C LYS A 60 -0.69 -12.97 11.56
N THR A 61 -1.86 -12.70 12.13
CA THR A 61 -2.29 -11.42 12.72
C THR A 61 -2.95 -11.69 14.07
N ASN A 62 -3.21 -10.65 14.86
CA ASN A 62 -3.89 -10.79 16.16
C ASN A 62 -5.31 -11.38 16.05
N LYS A 63 -5.97 -11.23 14.89
CA LYS A 63 -7.34 -11.70 14.65
C LYS A 63 -7.42 -13.05 13.93
N GLY A 64 -6.28 -13.64 13.54
CA GLY A 64 -6.21 -14.86 12.74
C GLY A 64 -5.20 -14.76 11.60
N TYR A 65 -5.48 -15.38 10.47
CA TYR A 65 -4.60 -15.46 9.31
C TYR A 65 -5.20 -14.71 8.12
N VAL A 66 -4.34 -13.96 7.42
CA VAL A 66 -4.72 -13.16 6.26
C VAL A 66 -3.99 -13.67 5.03
N ILE A 67 -4.72 -13.86 3.94
CA ILE A 67 -4.12 -14.23 2.64
C ILE A 67 -3.25 -13.09 2.12
N VAL A 68 -2.06 -13.43 1.66
CA VAL A 68 -1.09 -12.47 1.14
C VAL A 68 -0.58 -12.97 -0.21
N LYS A 69 -0.40 -12.04 -1.14
CA LYS A 69 0.40 -12.29 -2.34
C LYS A 69 1.86 -12.05 -1.93
N VAL A 70 2.65 -13.12 -1.98
CA VAL A 70 4.08 -13.13 -1.64
C VAL A 70 4.90 -12.99 -2.91
#